data_AF-A0A956YXC7-F1
#
_entry.id   AF-A0A956YXC7-F1
#
_cell.length_a   1.000
_cell.length_b   1.000
_cell.length_c   1.000
_cell.angle_alpha   90.00
_cell.angle_beta   90.00
_cell.angle_gamma   90.00
#
_symmetry.space_group_name_H-M   'P 1'
#
loop_
_entity.id
_entity.type
_entity.pdbx_description
1 polymer ?
#
loop_
_entity_poly.entity_id
_entity_poly.type
_entity_poly.pdbx_seq_one_letter_code
_entity_poly.pdbx_strand_id
1 'polypeptide(L)'
;MSKLLRVLPLMLLVILVLGLALPAFGQDFEPMSVSADSCDYGGAFQTIEAVDELTVRFVLCYPDPALPSKVAFSALHIQPAEHLEATGGGGDLVREPIGTGPYMLSNWDQGNEMVFTRFD
;
A
#
# COMPACT_ATOMS: atom_id res chain seq x y z
N MET A 1 29.59 21.36 32.58
CA MET A 1 28.11 21.31 32.43
C MET A 1 27.51 22.53 31.73
N SER A 2 28.12 23.73 31.77
CA SER A 2 27.54 24.95 31.18
C SER A 2 27.63 25.07 29.65
N LYS A 3 28.58 24.38 28.99
CA LYS A 3 28.72 24.42 27.53
C LYS A 3 27.63 23.60 26.84
N LEU A 4 27.24 22.45 27.40
CA LEU A 4 26.24 21.55 26.81
C LEU A 4 24.83 22.18 26.77
N LEU A 5 24.43 22.92 27.82
CA LEU A 5 23.17 23.67 27.81
C LEU A 5 23.14 24.84 26.81
N ARG A 6 24.31 25.40 26.44
CA ARG A 6 24.39 26.53 25.51
C ARG A 6 24.24 26.13 24.04
N VAL A 7 24.60 24.89 23.68
CA VAL A 7 24.47 24.36 22.30
C VAL A 7 23.17 23.61 22.06
N LEU A 8 22.45 23.21 23.11
CA LEU A 8 21.15 22.52 23.01
C LEU A 8 20.11 23.25 22.13
N PRO A 9 19.88 24.58 22.24
CA PRO A 9 18.91 25.26 21.37
C PRO A 9 19.36 25.30 19.90
N LEU A 10 20.67 25.37 19.64
CA LEU A 10 21.20 25.31 18.27
C LEU A 10 21.04 23.91 17.69
N MET A 11 21.23 22.86 18.50
CA MET A 11 21.02 21.47 18.10
C MET A 11 19.54 21.19 17.82
N LEU A 12 18.63 21.67 18.67
CA LEU A 12 17.17 21.59 18.45
C LEU A 12 16.74 22.35 17.20
N LEU A 13 17.31 23.53 16.93
CA LEU A 13 17.04 24.29 15.72
C LEU A 13 17.54 23.55 14.48
N VAL A 14 18.73 22.93 14.53
CA VAL A 14 19.25 22.12 13.43
C VAL A 14 18.38 20.90 13.20
N ILE A 15 17.92 20.21 14.25
CA ILE A 15 17.01 19.05 14.12
C ILE A 15 15.65 19.48 13.55
N LEU A 16 15.11 20.63 13.98
CA LEU A 16 13.87 21.19 13.45
C LEU A 16 14.01 21.59 11.98
N VAL A 17 15.11 22.25 11.60
CA VAL A 17 15.40 22.64 10.21
C VAL A 17 15.65 21.40 9.34
N LEU A 18 16.33 20.38 9.86
CA LEU A 18 16.53 19.10 9.15
C LEU A 18 15.21 18.33 9.01
N GLY A 19 14.33 18.38 10.01
CA GLY A 19 12.98 17.80 9.96
C GLY A 19 12.03 18.54 9.01
N LEU A 20 12.24 19.85 8.82
CA LEU A 20 11.52 20.68 7.84
C LEU A 20 12.13 20.62 6.43
N ALA A 21 13.38 20.18 6.31
CA ALA A 21 14.11 20.00 5.04
C ALA A 21 14.13 18.55 4.57
N LEU A 22 13.49 17.61 5.29
CA LEU A 22 12.96 16.43 4.65
C LEU A 22 12.04 16.96 3.56
N PRO A 23 12.33 16.71 2.27
CA PRO A 23 11.39 17.09 1.23
C PRO A 23 10.05 16.50 1.67
N ALA A 24 8.99 17.31 1.60
CA ALA A 24 7.65 16.78 1.61
C ALA A 24 7.70 15.53 0.73
N PHE A 25 7.38 14.37 1.29
CA PHE A 25 7.33 13.10 0.57
C PHE A 25 6.26 13.24 -0.53
N GLY A 26 6.55 14.00 -1.59
CA GLY A 26 6.12 13.64 -2.92
C GLY A 26 6.85 12.33 -3.14
N GLN A 27 6.09 11.25 -3.18
CA GLN A 27 6.66 9.95 -3.47
C GLN A 27 7.17 10.05 -4.89
N ASP A 28 8.47 10.29 -5.05
CA ASP A 28 9.11 10.13 -6.34
C ASP A 28 8.73 8.73 -6.84
N PHE A 29 8.23 8.67 -8.06
CA PHE A 29 7.78 7.41 -8.65
C PHE A 29 8.96 6.43 -8.71
N GLU A 30 8.88 5.38 -7.90
CA GLU A 30 9.80 4.24 -7.96
C GLU A 30 9.14 3.12 -8.80
N PRO A 31 9.65 2.84 -10.02
CA PRO A 31 9.08 1.79 -10.86
C PRO A 31 9.15 0.43 -10.16
N MET A 32 8.03 -0.29 -10.14
CA MET A 32 7.94 -1.63 -9.57
C MET A 32 7.43 -2.62 -10.60
N SER A 33 8.00 -3.82 -10.61
CA SER A 33 7.59 -4.90 -11.50
C SER A 33 7.68 -6.26 -10.83
N VAL A 34 6.74 -7.15 -11.12
CA VAL A 34 6.80 -8.56 -10.78
C VAL A 34 6.60 -9.39 -12.05
N SER A 35 7.43 -10.41 -12.23
CA SER A 35 7.37 -11.31 -13.39
C SER A 35 7.38 -12.76 -12.93
N ALA A 36 6.60 -13.59 -13.61
CA ALA A 36 6.69 -15.04 -13.49
C ALA A 36 7.91 -15.56 -14.26
N ASP A 37 8.58 -16.59 -13.73
CA ASP A 37 9.74 -17.21 -14.39
C ASP A 37 9.35 -17.88 -15.73
N SER A 38 8.14 -18.43 -15.80
CA SER A 38 7.55 -19.00 -17.01
C SER A 38 6.03 -18.92 -16.96
N CYS A 39 5.38 -19.21 -18.09
CA CYS A 39 3.92 -19.25 -18.18
C CYS A 39 3.30 -20.60 -17.75
N ASP A 40 4.10 -21.53 -17.21
CA ASP A 40 3.65 -22.88 -16.88
C ASP A 40 3.23 -23.05 -15.41
N TYR A 41 3.30 -21.98 -14.60
CA TYR A 41 2.96 -22.01 -13.16
C TYR A 41 1.45 -22.12 -12.85
N GLY A 42 0.62 -22.17 -13.88
CA GLY A 42 -0.85 -22.31 -13.76
C GLY A 42 -1.62 -21.00 -13.63
N GLY A 43 -0.95 -19.85 -13.61
CA GLY A 43 -1.58 -18.53 -13.66
C GLY A 43 -1.59 -17.91 -15.06
N ALA A 44 -2.22 -16.73 -15.17
CA ALA A 44 -2.42 -16.02 -16.44
C ALA A 44 -1.45 -14.85 -16.67
N PHE A 45 -0.78 -14.37 -15.62
CA PHE A 45 0.07 -13.18 -15.69
C PHE A 45 1.52 -13.58 -16.00
N GLN A 46 2.11 -12.93 -17.00
CA GLN A 46 3.54 -12.99 -17.23
C GLN A 46 4.26 -11.94 -16.40
N THR A 47 3.79 -10.68 -16.47
CA THR A 47 4.41 -9.54 -15.80
C THR A 47 3.35 -8.51 -15.40
N ILE A 48 3.55 -7.85 -14.26
CA ILE A 48 2.78 -6.70 -13.80
C ILE A 48 3.76 -5.58 -13.46
N GLU A 49 3.58 -4.41 -14.06
CA GLU A 49 4.49 -3.26 -13.92
C GLU A 49 3.72 -1.98 -13.60
N ALA A 50 4.18 -1.20 -12.63
CA ALA A 50 3.87 0.22 -12.57
C ALA A 50 4.80 0.93 -13.55
N VAL A 51 4.24 1.59 -14.57
CA VAL A 51 5.03 2.31 -15.59
C VAL A 51 5.11 3.81 -15.32
N ASP A 52 4.19 4.32 -14.50
CA ASP A 52 4.17 5.64 -13.86
C ASP A 52 3.27 5.58 -12.60
N GLU A 53 3.13 6.69 -11.89
CA GLU A 53 2.38 6.78 -10.61
C GLU A 53 0.94 6.29 -10.69
N LEU A 54 0.30 6.37 -11.86
CA LEU A 54 -1.14 6.11 -12.02
C LEU A 54 -1.44 5.07 -13.10
N THR A 55 -0.41 4.40 -13.64
CA THR A 55 -0.56 3.44 -14.73
C THR A 55 0.10 2.10 -14.40
N VAL A 56 -0.72 1.05 -14.40
CA VAL A 56 -0.27 -0.34 -14.27
C VAL A 56 -0.44 -1.07 -15.60
N ARG A 57 0.63 -1.71 -16.07
CA ARG A 57 0.63 -2.57 -17.26
C ARG A 57 0.61 -4.04 -16.85
N PHE A 58 -0.40 -4.76 -17.31
CA PHE A 58 -0.50 -6.22 -17.18
C PHE A 58 -0.10 -6.89 -18.49
N VAL A 59 0.89 -7.76 -18.44
CA VAL A 59 1.29 -8.65 -19.54
C VAL A 59 0.80 -10.05 -19.21
N LEU A 60 0.01 -10.64 -20.09
CA LEU A 60 -0.56 -11.97 -19.90
C LEU A 60 0.20 -13.02 -20.71
N CYS A 61 0.25 -14.24 -20.18
CA CYS A 61 0.81 -15.41 -20.84
C CYS A 61 -0.01 -15.85 -22.07
N TYR A 62 -1.30 -15.53 -22.10
CA TYR A 62 -2.20 -15.83 -23.20
C TYR A 62 -3.31 -14.79 -23.29
N PRO A 63 -3.97 -14.64 -24.45
CA PRO A 63 -5.09 -13.70 -24.59
C PRO A 63 -6.25 -14.04 -23.63
N ASP A 64 -6.65 -13.07 -22.82
CA ASP A 64 -7.80 -13.19 -21.90
C ASP A 64 -8.71 -11.96 -22.01
N PRO A 65 -9.74 -11.99 -22.87
CA PRO A 65 -10.66 -10.87 -23.04
C PRO A 65 -11.54 -10.61 -21.80
N ALA A 66 -11.59 -11.55 -20.85
CA ALA A 66 -12.35 -11.42 -19.62
C ALA A 66 -11.53 -10.80 -18.48
N LEU A 67 -10.26 -10.43 -18.68
CA LEU A 67 -9.43 -9.83 -17.64
C LEU A 67 -10.13 -8.63 -16.94
N PRO A 68 -10.76 -7.66 -17.64
CA PRO A 68 -11.37 -6.52 -16.97
C PRO A 68 -12.46 -6.89 -15.95
N SER A 69 -13.25 -7.92 -16.24
CA SER A 69 -14.28 -8.39 -15.28
C SER A 69 -13.68 -9.23 -14.16
N LYS A 70 -12.60 -9.97 -14.42
CA LYS A 70 -11.87 -10.75 -13.41
C LYS A 70 -11.21 -9.84 -12.37
N VAL A 71 -10.50 -8.78 -12.80
CA VAL A 71 -9.83 -7.84 -11.87
C VAL A 71 -10.81 -6.97 -11.09
N ALA A 72 -12.06 -6.84 -11.56
CA ALA A 72 -13.14 -6.18 -10.83
C ALA A 72 -13.80 -7.06 -9.75
N PHE A 73 -13.39 -8.32 -9.61
CA PHE A 73 -13.98 -9.24 -8.64
C PHE A 73 -13.51 -8.92 -7.20
N SER A 74 -14.37 -9.14 -6.20
CA SER A 74 -14.09 -8.74 -4.82
C SER A 74 -12.90 -9.45 -4.18
N ALA A 75 -12.48 -10.58 -4.73
CA ALA A 75 -11.27 -11.27 -4.30
C ALA A 75 -9.96 -10.54 -4.66
N LEU A 76 -10.02 -9.53 -5.54
CA LEU A 76 -8.87 -8.78 -6.06
C LEU A 76 -8.95 -7.28 -5.74
N HIS A 77 -9.61 -6.91 -4.63
CA HIS A 77 -9.60 -5.53 -4.16
C HIS A 77 -8.17 -5.02 -3.93
N ILE A 78 -7.93 -3.76 -4.26
CA ILE A 78 -6.63 -3.10 -4.09
C ILE A 78 -6.36 -2.88 -2.60
N GLN A 79 -5.17 -3.30 -2.15
CA GLN A 79 -4.70 -3.17 -0.78
C GLN A 79 -3.55 -2.15 -0.71
N PRO A 80 -3.42 -1.37 0.37
CA PRO A 80 -2.25 -0.54 0.59
C PRO A 80 -1.01 -1.42 0.83
N ALA A 81 0.07 -1.16 0.11
CA ALA A 81 1.27 -2.00 0.09
C ALA A 81 1.88 -2.16 1.49
N GLU A 82 1.99 -1.06 2.24
CA GLU A 82 2.60 -1.03 3.57
C GLU A 82 1.81 -1.90 4.56
N HIS A 83 0.48 -1.85 4.48
CA HIS A 83 -0.38 -2.65 5.35
C HIS A 83 -0.34 -4.14 4.96
N LEU A 84 -0.32 -4.43 3.65
CA LEU A 84 -0.21 -5.79 3.15
C LEU A 84 1.11 -6.44 3.59
N GLU A 85 2.23 -5.71 3.49
CA GLU A 85 3.55 -6.14 3.94
C GLU A 85 3.62 -6.29 5.46
N ALA A 86 3.10 -5.33 6.23
CA ALA A 86 3.12 -5.37 7.69
C ALA A 86 2.31 -6.54 8.28
N THR A 87 1.24 -6.96 7.61
CA THR A 87 0.34 -8.04 8.05
C THR A 87 0.67 -9.40 7.43
N GLY A 88 1.55 -9.44 6.41
CA GLY A 88 1.93 -10.67 5.72
C GLY A 88 0.81 -11.31 4.90
N GLY A 89 -0.21 -10.55 4.49
CA GLY A 89 -1.27 -11.04 3.63
C GLY A 89 -2.39 -11.83 4.33
N GLY A 90 -2.43 -11.86 5.66
CA GLY A 90 -3.45 -12.59 6.42
C GLY A 90 -3.73 -11.94 7.78
N GLY A 91 -4.44 -12.67 8.65
CA GLY A 91 -4.67 -12.26 10.04
C GLY A 91 -5.24 -10.85 10.17
N ASP A 92 -4.38 -9.93 10.61
CA ASP A 92 -4.72 -8.53 10.86
C ASP A 92 -5.13 -7.78 9.60
N LEU A 93 -4.69 -8.19 8.41
CA LEU A 93 -5.20 -7.65 7.13
C LEU A 93 -6.73 -7.75 7.03
N VAL A 94 -7.28 -8.84 7.57
CA VAL A 94 -8.71 -9.13 7.53
C VAL A 94 -9.43 -8.50 8.72
N ARG A 95 -8.78 -8.43 9.89
CA ARG A 95 -9.38 -7.90 11.13
C ARG A 95 -9.34 -6.38 11.23
N GLU A 96 -8.34 -5.77 10.64
CA GLU A 96 -8.10 -4.32 10.66
C GLU A 96 -7.92 -3.80 9.21
N PRO A 97 -8.89 -4.05 8.30
CA PRO A 97 -8.72 -3.79 6.89
C PRO A 97 -8.63 -2.30 6.58
N ILE A 98 -7.66 -1.93 5.75
CA ILE A 98 -7.53 -0.59 5.16
C ILE A 98 -7.82 -0.71 3.66
N GLY A 99 -8.74 0.10 3.14
CA GLY A 99 -9.12 0.07 1.73
C GLY A 99 -9.63 1.42 1.22
N THR A 100 -10.02 1.44 -0.06
CA THR A 100 -10.46 2.66 -0.77
C THR A 100 -11.98 2.68 -1.02
N GLY A 101 -12.74 1.90 -0.26
CA GLY A 101 -14.19 1.79 -0.39
C GLY A 101 -14.95 2.94 0.30
N PRO A 102 -16.27 3.04 0.08
CA PRO A 102 -17.09 4.10 0.68
C PRO A 102 -17.39 3.90 2.18
N TYR A 103 -16.94 2.79 2.77
CA TYR A 103 -17.12 2.46 4.17
C TYR A 103 -15.83 1.88 4.76
N MET A 104 -15.60 2.14 6.05
CA MET A 104 -14.48 1.64 6.83
C MET A 104 -14.99 0.73 7.95
N LEU A 105 -14.24 -0.33 8.27
CA LEU A 105 -14.57 -1.18 9.41
C LEU A 105 -14.29 -0.41 10.70
N SER A 106 -15.31 -0.22 11.53
CA SER A 106 -15.21 0.50 12.81
C SER A 106 -15.15 -0.44 14.01
N ASN A 107 -15.85 -1.57 13.96
CA ASN A 107 -15.82 -2.61 15.00
C ASN A 107 -16.11 -3.97 14.38
N TRP A 108 -15.44 -5.01 14.88
CA TRP A 108 -15.78 -6.40 14.56
C TRP A 108 -15.76 -7.26 15.83
N ASP A 109 -16.94 -7.63 16.28
CA ASP A 109 -17.15 -8.69 17.27
C ASP A 109 -17.40 -10.02 16.55
N GLN A 110 -16.39 -10.89 16.50
CA GLN A 110 -16.40 -12.10 15.68
C GLN A 110 -17.53 -13.05 16.07
N GLY A 111 -18.40 -13.37 15.10
CA GLY A 111 -19.56 -14.24 15.30
C GLY A 111 -20.80 -13.50 15.82
N ASN A 112 -20.71 -12.18 16.05
CA ASN A 112 -21.82 -11.37 16.57
C ASN A 112 -22.15 -10.20 15.64
N GLU A 113 -21.24 -9.22 15.48
CA GLU A 113 -21.51 -8.01 14.70
C GLU A 113 -20.29 -7.44 13.97
N MET A 114 -20.55 -6.74 12.86
CA MET A 114 -19.59 -5.87 12.17
C MET A 114 -20.23 -4.51 11.98
N VAL A 115 -19.55 -3.46 12.43
CA VAL A 115 -20.00 -2.07 12.31
C VAL A 115 -19.09 -1.35 11.33
N PHE A 116 -19.70 -0.68 10.36
CA PHE A 116 -19.00 0.13 9.36
C PHE A 116 -19.40 1.59 9.49
N THR A 117 -18.43 2.49 9.29
CA THR A 117 -18.65 3.93 9.19
C THR A 117 -18.46 4.39 7.76
N ARG A 118 -19.16 5.45 7.34
CA ARG A 118 -18.98 6.06 6.02
C ARG A 118 -17.57 6.65 5.92
N PHE A 119 -16.92 6.46 4.76
CA PHE A 119 -15.73 7.20 4.37
C PHE A 119 -16.17 8.53 3.75
N ASP A 120 -15.92 9.64 4.46
CA ASP A 120 -16.35 11.00 4.10
C ASP A 120 -15.36 11.71 3.16
#